data_AF-V9L9V0-F1
#
_entry.id   AF-V9L9V0-F1
#
_cell.length_a   1.000
_cell.length_b   1.000
_cell.length_c   1.000
_cell.angle_alpha   90.00
_cell.angle_beta   90.00
_cell.angle_gamma   90.00
#
_symmetry.space_group_name_H-M   'P 1'
#
loop_
_entity.id
_entity.type
_entity.pdbx_description
1 polymer ?
#
loop_
_entity_poly.entity_id
_entity_poly.type
_entity_poly.pdbx_seq_one_letter_code
_entity_poly.pdbx_strand_id
1 'polypeptide(L)'
;MAERKLLVLYGSQTGTAQDVAERIGREGKRRHFACRVTALDHYTLADLIYEPLVMFVCSTTGQGESPDNMKHFWRFFFRRNLPANSLCLVDSAVLGLGDSSYPKFNFIAKKLRKRLVQLGSNPLMTLGLGDDQHELGPDAVIDPWLTEFWAKALKLYPLPQGVNELSDDVLLPSKYSFQFQDETNIDVPVQALDMNGRNGKPPSQVQPFHARVLSNRRVTDPSHFQDVRLMKFDIAGSGIEYSAGDVVMIEPRNSLESVQQFCQLLRLDP
;
A
#
# COMPACT_ATOMS: atom_id res chain seq x y z
N MET A 1 9.28 18.88 -25.24
CA MET A 1 9.16 19.28 -23.82
C MET A 1 9.61 18.11 -22.97
N ALA A 2 10.32 18.34 -21.87
CA ALA A 2 10.67 17.27 -20.94
C ALA A 2 9.38 16.65 -20.37
N GLU A 3 9.33 15.33 -20.31
CA GLU A 3 8.20 14.58 -19.76
C GLU A 3 8.06 14.88 -18.26
N ARG A 4 6.84 15.19 -17.81
CA ARG A 4 6.54 15.44 -16.39
C ARG A 4 6.44 14.12 -15.66
N LYS A 5 7.43 13.80 -14.84
CA LYS A 5 7.50 12.52 -14.13
C LYS A 5 7.08 12.69 -12.68
N LEU A 6 6.31 11.72 -12.18
CA LEU A 6 5.96 11.60 -10.76
C LEU A 6 6.28 10.18 -10.30
N LEU A 7 7.18 10.05 -9.34
CA LEU A 7 7.41 8.79 -8.65
C LEU A 7 6.65 8.80 -7.32
N VAL A 8 5.81 7.79 -7.08
CA VAL A 8 5.14 7.57 -5.80
C VAL A 8 5.74 6.31 -5.16
N LEU A 9 6.43 6.50 -4.05
CA LEU A 9 7.04 5.43 -3.26
C LEU A 9 6.22 5.17 -2.01
N TYR A 10 5.94 3.90 -1.71
CA TYR A 10 5.17 3.55 -0.51
C TYR A 10 5.82 2.53 0.41
N GLY A 11 5.55 2.69 1.70
CA GLY A 11 5.80 1.69 2.74
C GLY A 11 4.47 1.33 3.41
N SER A 12 4.05 0.06 3.32
CA SER A 12 2.74 -0.42 3.76
C SER A 12 2.84 -1.80 4.40
N GLN A 13 2.12 -2.02 5.50
CA GLN A 13 2.02 -3.33 6.15
C GLN A 13 0.75 -4.08 5.72
N THR A 14 -0.38 -3.38 5.74
CA THR A 14 -1.73 -3.95 5.51
C THR A 14 -2.40 -3.43 4.24
N GLY A 15 -1.71 -2.63 3.43
CA GLY A 15 -2.20 -2.15 2.13
C GLY A 15 -2.72 -0.71 2.11
N THR A 16 -3.02 -0.08 3.25
CA THR A 16 -3.59 1.30 3.26
C THR A 16 -2.67 2.32 2.57
N ALA A 17 -1.38 2.34 2.91
CA ALA A 17 -0.41 3.22 2.25
C ALA A 17 -0.22 2.90 0.76
N GLN A 18 -0.36 1.62 0.37
CA GLN A 18 -0.29 1.23 -1.03
C GLN A 18 -1.50 1.78 -1.79
N ASP A 19 -2.72 1.63 -1.27
CA ASP A 19 -3.92 2.12 -1.95
C ASP A 19 -3.90 3.65 -2.10
N VAL A 20 -3.50 4.38 -1.05
CA VAL A 20 -3.30 5.84 -1.13
C VAL A 20 -2.24 6.20 -2.18
N ALA A 21 -1.12 5.47 -2.25
CA ALA A 21 -0.11 5.70 -3.28
C ALA A 21 -0.61 5.42 -4.70
N GLU A 22 -1.42 4.36 -4.87
CA GLU A 22 -2.04 4.03 -6.15
C GLU A 22 -3.09 5.07 -6.55
N ARG A 23 -3.86 5.60 -5.59
CA ARG A 23 -4.77 6.73 -5.78
C ARG A 23 -4.02 7.96 -6.30
N ILE A 24 -2.93 8.35 -5.64
CA ILE A 24 -2.08 9.47 -6.09
C ILE A 24 -1.53 9.20 -7.49
N GLY A 25 -1.14 7.96 -7.79
CA GLY A 25 -0.71 7.57 -9.14
C GLY A 25 -1.79 7.76 -10.20
N ARG A 26 -3.05 7.40 -9.91
CA ARG A 26 -4.21 7.63 -10.78
C ARG A 26 -4.47 9.13 -10.96
N GLU A 27 -4.48 9.90 -9.88
CA GLU A 27 -4.66 11.36 -9.92
C GLU A 27 -3.55 12.09 -10.69
N GLY A 28 -2.31 11.63 -10.60
CA GLY A 28 -1.20 12.16 -11.39
C GLY A 28 -1.34 11.86 -12.88
N LYS A 29 -1.81 10.65 -13.24
CA LYS A 29 -2.11 10.31 -14.64
C LYS A 29 -3.21 11.19 -15.22
N ARG A 30 -4.25 11.52 -14.45
CA ARG A 30 -5.29 12.48 -14.86
C ARG A 30 -4.73 13.88 -15.14
N ARG A 31 -3.63 14.24 -14.48
CA ARG A 31 -2.88 15.49 -14.68
C ARG A 31 -1.75 15.36 -15.70
N HIS A 32 -1.73 14.27 -16.47
CA HIS A 32 -0.77 13.95 -17.52
C HIS A 32 0.69 13.88 -17.04
N PHE A 33 0.90 13.41 -15.80
CA PHE A 33 2.22 12.96 -15.35
C PHE A 33 2.48 11.52 -15.81
N ALA A 34 3.73 11.26 -16.18
CA ALA A 34 4.27 9.91 -16.27
C ALA A 34 4.50 9.36 -14.86
N CYS A 35 3.47 8.68 -14.34
CA CYS A 35 3.46 8.17 -12.96
C CYS A 35 4.05 6.77 -12.85
N ARG A 36 4.95 6.57 -11.88
CA ARG A 36 5.38 5.26 -11.39
C ARG A 36 4.98 5.12 -9.93
N VAL A 37 4.37 3.99 -9.58
CA VAL A 37 4.00 3.67 -8.18
C VAL A 37 4.68 2.36 -7.81
N THR A 38 5.47 2.36 -6.76
CA THR A 38 6.22 1.17 -6.34
C THR A 38 6.47 1.18 -4.83
N ALA A 39 6.57 -0.01 -4.22
CA ALA A 39 7.02 -0.10 -2.84
C ALA A 39 8.48 0.37 -2.73
N LEU A 40 8.84 0.92 -1.57
CA LEU A 40 10.17 1.45 -1.30
C LEU A 40 11.28 0.40 -1.50
N ASP A 41 11.07 -0.84 -1.06
CA ASP A 41 12.08 -1.90 -1.21
C ASP A 41 12.20 -2.46 -2.63
N HIS A 42 11.23 -2.18 -3.50
CA HIS A 42 11.29 -2.52 -4.92
C HIS A 42 11.94 -1.41 -5.77
N TYR A 43 12.30 -0.27 -5.17
CA TYR A 43 12.93 0.84 -5.86
C TYR A 43 14.44 0.91 -5.59
N THR A 44 15.22 1.19 -6.62
CA THR A 44 16.67 1.35 -6.52
C THR A 44 16.99 2.74 -5.97
N LEU A 45 17.46 2.81 -4.72
CA LEU A 45 17.74 4.08 -4.04
C LEU A 45 18.70 5.01 -4.81
N ALA A 46 19.69 4.46 -5.51
CA ALA A 46 20.65 5.25 -6.29
C ALA A 46 19.97 6.08 -7.39
N ASP A 47 18.84 5.61 -7.92
CA ASP A 47 18.13 6.29 -8.99
C ASP A 47 17.30 7.48 -8.50
N LEU A 48 17.11 7.62 -7.18
CA LEU A 48 16.28 8.67 -6.59
C LEU A 48 16.79 10.08 -6.93
N ILE A 49 18.10 10.24 -7.14
CA ILE A 49 18.73 11.53 -7.48
C ILE A 49 18.34 12.06 -8.87
N TYR A 50 17.81 11.18 -9.74
CA TYR A 50 17.38 11.53 -11.09
C TYR A 50 15.88 11.80 -11.20
N GLU A 51 15.13 11.60 -10.12
CA GLU A 51 13.68 11.79 -10.11
C GLU A 51 13.35 13.26 -9.76
N PRO A 52 12.63 13.99 -10.64
CA PRO A 52 12.34 15.40 -10.40
C PRO A 52 11.34 15.59 -9.25
N LEU A 53 10.30 14.76 -9.19
CA LEU A 53 9.22 14.86 -8.22
C LEU A 53 8.91 13.48 -7.61
N VAL A 54 9.06 13.37 -6.29
CA VAL A 54 8.83 12.13 -5.54
C VAL A 54 7.85 12.33 -4.39
N MET A 55 6.78 11.55 -4.40
CA MET A 55 5.81 11.45 -3.31
C MET A 55 6.11 10.21 -2.47
N PHE A 56 6.25 10.36 -1.16
CA PHE A 56 6.40 9.25 -0.23
C PHE A 56 5.12 9.04 0.58
N VAL A 57 4.59 7.82 0.59
CA VAL A 57 3.41 7.44 1.38
C VAL A 57 3.80 6.31 2.33
N CYS A 58 3.88 6.56 3.63
CA CYS A 58 4.40 5.56 4.57
C CYS A 58 3.48 5.40 5.77
N SER A 59 3.11 4.15 6.08
CA SER A 59 2.51 3.84 7.37
C SER A 59 3.56 3.69 8.47
N THR A 60 3.13 3.80 9.72
CA THR A 60 3.93 3.44 10.91
C THR A 60 3.37 2.15 11.50
N THR A 61 4.24 1.18 11.80
CA THR A 61 3.83 -0.13 12.36
C THR A 61 4.27 -0.28 13.81
N GLY A 62 3.59 -1.16 14.56
CA GLY A 62 3.96 -1.57 15.91
C GLY A 62 4.35 -0.40 16.81
N GLN A 63 5.56 -0.47 17.37
CA GLN A 63 6.10 0.55 18.27
C GLN A 63 6.94 1.60 17.52
N GLY A 64 6.39 2.17 16.44
CA GLY A 64 7.05 3.19 15.64
C GLY A 64 8.11 2.63 14.69
N GLU A 65 7.82 1.47 14.10
CA GLU A 65 8.68 0.78 13.17
C GLU A 65 8.23 1.00 11.73
N SER A 66 9.15 0.77 10.80
CA SER A 66 8.87 0.86 9.37
C SER A 66 8.18 -0.43 8.90
N PRO A 67 7.17 -0.34 8.02
CA PRO A 67 6.62 -1.49 7.30
C PRO A 67 7.67 -2.40 6.69
N ASP A 68 7.33 -3.68 6.55
CA ASP A 68 8.26 -4.69 6.04
C ASP A 68 8.77 -4.38 4.63
N ASN A 69 7.90 -3.88 3.75
CA ASN A 69 8.23 -3.54 2.34
C ASN A 69 9.02 -2.22 2.16
N MET A 70 9.59 -1.68 3.25
CA MET A 70 10.50 -0.54 3.20
C MET A 70 11.74 -0.68 4.10
N LYS A 71 11.93 -1.83 4.75
CA LYS A 71 13.02 -2.03 5.73
C LYS A 71 14.39 -1.96 5.06
N HIS A 72 14.52 -2.49 3.85
CA HIS A 72 15.79 -2.40 3.11
C HIS A 72 16.10 -0.94 2.79
N PHE A 73 15.22 -0.25 2.07
CA PHE A 73 15.33 1.18 1.76
C PHE A 73 15.68 1.99 3.01
N TRP A 74 14.94 1.79 4.10
CA TRP A 74 15.11 2.51 5.36
C TRP A 74 16.53 2.41 5.91
N ARG A 75 17.10 1.20 5.94
CA ARG A 75 18.47 0.98 6.42
C ARG A 75 19.51 1.70 5.58
N PHE A 76 19.35 1.74 4.25
CA PHE A 76 20.29 2.42 3.37
C PHE A 76 20.12 3.94 3.41
N PHE A 77 18.89 4.43 3.43
CA PHE A 77 18.56 5.86 3.41
C PHE A 77 19.07 6.62 4.65
N PHE A 78 19.14 5.93 5.80
CA PHE A 78 19.62 6.49 7.07
C PHE A 78 21.13 6.29 7.32
N ARG A 79 21.91 5.84 6.33
CA ARG A 79 23.37 5.76 6.46
C ARG A 79 24.01 7.15 6.61
N ARG A 80 24.93 7.30 7.56
CA ARG A 80 25.53 8.60 7.92
C ARG A 80 26.43 9.21 6.83
N ASN A 81 26.92 8.39 5.91
CA ASN A 81 27.90 8.78 4.88
C ASN A 81 27.28 9.27 3.56
N LEU A 82 25.96 9.46 3.50
CA LEU A 82 25.32 10.07 2.33
C LEU A 82 25.59 11.59 2.30
N PRO A 83 26.04 12.16 1.17
CA PRO A 83 26.21 13.60 1.01
C PRO A 83 24.92 14.37 1.33
N ALA A 84 25.06 15.51 2.03
CA ALA A 84 23.91 16.32 2.46
C ALA A 84 23.15 17.01 1.31
N ASN A 85 23.69 16.97 0.08
CA ASN A 85 23.09 17.51 -1.13
C ASN A 85 22.67 16.41 -2.12
N SER A 86 22.67 15.12 -1.73
CA SER A 86 22.35 14.02 -2.64
C SER A 86 21.01 14.16 -3.35
N LEU A 87 20.03 14.83 -2.73
CA LEU A 87 18.67 15.00 -3.24
C LEU A 87 18.34 16.46 -3.58
N CYS A 88 19.34 17.34 -3.78
CA CYS A 88 19.10 18.78 -4.00
C CYS A 88 18.26 19.13 -5.24
N LEU A 89 18.15 18.20 -6.19
CA LEU A 89 17.34 18.35 -7.40
C LEU A 89 15.97 17.67 -7.29
N VAL A 90 15.67 17.04 -6.15
CA VAL A 90 14.44 16.26 -5.95
C VAL A 90 13.43 17.09 -5.19
N ASP A 91 12.33 17.43 -5.85
CA ASP A 91 11.13 17.91 -5.18
C ASP A 91 10.44 16.74 -4.47
N SER A 92 10.16 16.91 -3.19
CA SER A 92 9.61 15.85 -2.35
C SER A 92 8.39 16.28 -1.57
N ALA A 93 7.46 15.33 -1.43
CA ALA A 93 6.33 15.43 -0.53
C ALA A 93 6.17 14.12 0.23
N VAL A 94 5.66 14.19 1.47
CA VAL A 94 5.54 13.03 2.35
C VAL A 94 4.15 13.05 2.97
N LEU A 95 3.45 11.93 2.83
CA LEU A 95 2.20 11.64 3.49
C LEU A 95 2.42 10.45 4.43
N GLY A 96 2.17 10.67 5.71
CA GLY A 96 2.20 9.65 6.73
C GLY A 96 0.82 9.10 7.00
N LEU A 97 0.74 7.79 7.22
CA LEU A 97 -0.42 7.11 7.79
C LEU A 97 -0.04 6.60 9.18
N GLY A 98 -0.80 7.02 10.18
CA GLY A 98 -0.60 6.62 11.55
C GLY A 98 -1.91 6.60 12.31
N ASP A 99 -1.80 6.32 13.59
CA ASP A 99 -2.92 6.21 14.52
C ASP A 99 -2.50 6.95 15.81
N SER A 100 -3.28 7.96 16.20
CA SER A 100 -2.98 8.82 17.36
C SER A 100 -3.19 8.14 18.71
N SER A 101 -3.84 6.96 18.74
CA SER A 101 -3.89 6.11 19.95
C SER A 101 -2.52 5.52 20.29
N TYR A 102 -1.59 5.47 19.33
CA TYR A 102 -0.22 5.00 19.55
C TYR A 102 0.72 6.17 19.92
N PRO A 103 1.60 6.01 20.93
CA PRO A 103 2.53 7.06 21.35
C PRO A 103 3.44 7.59 20.24
N LYS A 104 3.79 6.73 19.27
CA LYS A 104 4.65 7.07 18.12
C LYS A 104 3.84 7.40 16.87
N PHE A 105 2.82 8.24 17.02
CA PHE A 105 1.99 8.72 15.92
C PHE A 105 2.81 9.22 14.72
N ASN A 106 2.64 8.57 13.56
CA ASN A 106 3.30 8.92 12.29
C ASN A 106 4.83 9.00 12.34
N PHE A 107 5.47 8.25 13.24
CA PHE A 107 6.89 8.38 13.52
C PHE A 107 7.78 8.13 12.28
N ILE A 108 7.40 7.18 11.42
CA ILE A 108 8.17 6.87 10.20
C ILE A 108 8.12 8.01 9.21
N ALA A 109 6.95 8.57 8.93
CA ALA A 109 6.80 9.70 8.03
C ALA A 109 7.55 10.94 8.53
N LYS A 110 7.48 11.23 9.84
CA LYS A 110 8.23 12.32 10.50
C LYS A 110 9.74 12.16 10.34
N LYS A 111 10.26 10.95 10.58
CA LYS A 111 11.68 10.63 10.41
C LYS A 111 12.13 10.72 8.95
N LEU A 112 11.35 10.14 8.03
CA LEU A 112 11.62 10.16 6.59
C LEU A 112 11.72 11.60 6.10
N ARG A 113 10.74 12.43 6.46
CA ARG A 113 10.73 13.85 6.11
C ARG A 113 11.97 14.58 6.60
N LYS A 114 12.33 14.40 7.88
CA LYS A 114 13.53 15.02 8.43
C LYS A 114 14.78 14.60 7.65
N ARG A 115 14.88 13.32 7.30
CA ARG A 115 16.02 12.78 6.56
C ARG A 115 16.10 13.27 5.12
N LEU A 116 14.97 13.37 4.42
CA LEU A 116 14.88 13.94 3.08
C LEU A 116 15.46 15.37 3.04
N VAL A 117 15.03 16.22 3.97
CA VAL A 117 15.55 17.60 4.09
C VAL A 117 17.04 17.62 4.43
N GLN A 118 17.52 16.72 5.30
CA GLN A 118 18.96 16.59 5.60
C GLN A 118 19.82 16.18 4.39
N LEU A 119 19.23 15.51 3.40
CA LEU A 119 19.87 15.13 2.15
C LEU A 119 19.64 16.17 1.03
N GLY A 120 19.02 17.30 1.36
CA GLY A 120 18.88 18.45 0.47
C GLY A 120 17.62 18.46 -0.38
N SER A 121 16.69 17.51 -0.21
CA SER A 121 15.44 17.50 -1.01
C SER A 121 14.64 18.78 -0.83
N ASN A 122 14.00 19.25 -1.90
CA ASN A 122 13.14 20.42 -1.88
C ASN A 122 11.73 20.05 -1.39
N PRO A 123 11.29 20.57 -0.23
CA PRO A 123 10.00 20.22 0.33
C PRO A 123 8.83 20.98 -0.34
N LEU A 124 7.97 20.31 -1.10
CA LEU A 124 6.82 20.99 -1.74
C LEU A 124 5.65 21.28 -0.79
N MET A 125 5.44 20.39 0.17
CA MET A 125 4.32 20.41 1.11
C MET A 125 4.82 20.27 2.54
N THR A 126 4.00 20.70 3.49
CA THR A 126 4.12 20.26 4.88
C THR A 126 3.83 18.76 4.96
N LEU A 127 4.34 18.11 5.99
CA LEU A 127 4.13 16.68 6.21
C LEU A 127 2.63 16.40 6.43
N GLY A 128 2.00 15.60 5.57
CA GLY A 128 0.65 15.09 5.80
C GLY A 128 0.68 14.01 6.88
N LEU A 129 -0.19 14.10 7.88
CA LEU A 129 -0.25 13.19 9.01
C LEU A 129 -1.67 12.60 9.14
N GLY A 130 -1.99 11.62 8.29
CA GLY A 130 -3.26 10.89 8.38
C GLY A 130 -3.38 10.15 9.70
N ASP A 131 -4.58 10.18 10.27
CA ASP A 131 -4.92 9.58 11.56
C ASP A 131 -6.09 8.62 11.44
N ASP A 132 -5.84 7.33 11.71
CA ASP A 132 -6.86 6.28 11.67
C ASP A 132 -7.92 6.43 12.77
N GLN A 133 -7.63 7.19 13.84
CA GLN A 133 -8.58 7.46 14.92
C GLN A 133 -9.57 8.60 14.60
N HIS A 134 -9.36 9.32 13.51
CA HIS A 134 -10.29 10.37 13.11
C HIS A 134 -11.62 9.76 12.63
N GLU A 135 -12.75 10.44 12.80
CA GLU A 135 -14.08 9.93 12.43
C GLU A 135 -14.21 9.61 10.92
N LEU A 136 -13.52 10.39 10.09
CA LEU A 136 -13.39 10.17 8.65
C LEU A 136 -12.14 9.33 8.27
N GLY A 137 -11.50 8.72 9.26
CA GLY A 137 -10.23 8.04 9.11
C GLY A 137 -9.11 8.94 8.57
N PRO A 138 -8.08 8.38 7.94
CA PRO A 138 -6.93 9.13 7.48
C PRO A 138 -7.27 10.12 6.35
N ASP A 139 -8.39 9.92 5.65
CA ASP A 139 -8.83 10.77 4.54
C ASP A 139 -9.17 12.20 4.95
N ALA A 140 -9.50 12.43 6.23
CA ALA A 140 -9.65 13.76 6.82
C ALA A 140 -8.44 14.68 6.58
N VAL A 141 -7.25 14.08 6.48
CA VAL A 141 -6.02 14.77 6.17
C VAL A 141 -5.64 14.58 4.71
N ILE A 142 -5.78 13.37 4.16
CA ILE A 142 -5.32 13.06 2.79
C ILE A 142 -6.03 13.94 1.76
N ASP A 143 -7.35 14.06 1.81
CA ASP A 143 -8.13 14.76 0.78
C ASP A 143 -7.79 16.26 0.66
N PRO A 144 -7.86 17.06 1.74
CA PRO A 144 -7.48 18.47 1.64
C PRO A 144 -5.98 18.64 1.33
N TRP A 145 -5.13 17.74 1.84
CA TRP A 145 -3.70 17.79 1.59
C TRP A 145 -3.36 17.51 0.11
N LEU A 146 -4.01 16.52 -0.52
CA LEU A 146 -3.82 16.22 -1.93
C LEU A 146 -4.33 17.36 -2.82
N THR A 147 -5.44 17.99 -2.44
CA THR A 147 -5.95 19.18 -3.13
C THR A 147 -4.90 20.30 -3.17
N GLU A 148 -4.28 20.62 -2.04
CA GLU A 148 -3.22 21.63 -1.97
C GLU A 148 -1.94 21.17 -2.70
N PHE A 149 -1.56 19.89 -2.56
CA PHE A 149 -0.41 19.32 -3.26
C PHE A 149 -0.54 19.49 -4.77
N TRP A 150 -1.67 19.12 -5.37
CA TRP A 150 -1.87 19.24 -6.82
C TRP A 150 -1.87 20.70 -7.28
N ALA A 151 -2.47 21.60 -6.49
CA ALA A 151 -2.43 23.04 -6.79
C ALA A 151 -1.00 23.59 -6.82
N LYS A 152 -0.08 23.09 -6.00
CA LYS A 152 1.35 23.46 -6.04
C LYS A 152 2.11 22.73 -7.14
N ALA A 153 1.89 21.42 -7.28
CA ALA A 153 2.54 20.60 -8.29
C ALA A 153 2.26 21.14 -9.71
N LEU A 154 1.03 21.54 -10.02
CA LEU A 154 0.68 22.11 -11.32
C LEU A 154 1.26 23.51 -11.57
N LYS A 155 1.64 24.26 -10.52
CA LYS A 155 2.37 25.53 -10.68
C LYS A 155 3.83 25.31 -11.06
N LEU A 156 4.46 24.28 -10.48
CA LEU A 156 5.87 23.94 -10.73
C LEU A 156 6.05 23.08 -11.99
N TYR A 157 5.06 22.23 -12.28
CA TYR A 157 5.03 21.28 -13.38
C TYR A 157 3.75 21.49 -14.23
N PRO A 158 3.63 22.65 -14.91
CA PRO A 158 2.42 23.04 -15.61
C PRO A 158 2.06 22.06 -16.74
N LEU A 159 0.77 21.98 -17.04
CA LEU A 159 0.27 21.21 -18.17
C LEU A 159 0.88 21.71 -19.49
N PRO A 160 1.09 20.83 -20.48
CA PRO A 160 1.43 21.25 -21.83
C PRO A 160 0.36 22.21 -22.38
N GLN A 161 0.78 23.14 -23.23
CA GLN A 161 -0.13 24.13 -23.81
C GLN A 161 -1.31 23.47 -24.52
N GLY A 162 -2.54 23.88 -24.17
CA GLY A 162 -3.77 23.35 -24.76
C GLY A 162 -4.25 22.00 -24.19
N VAL A 163 -3.57 21.46 -23.17
CA VAL A 163 -3.97 20.22 -22.49
C VAL A 163 -4.64 20.55 -21.15
N ASN A 164 -5.85 20.02 -20.94
CA ASN A 164 -6.57 20.10 -19.66
C ASN A 164 -6.42 18.80 -18.86
N GLU A 165 -6.68 18.86 -17.56
CA GLU A 165 -6.82 17.65 -16.72
C GLU A 165 -7.92 16.74 -17.26
N LEU A 166 -7.72 15.43 -17.15
CA LEU A 166 -8.75 14.44 -17.50
C LEU A 166 -9.85 14.45 -16.44
N SER A 167 -11.12 14.58 -16.87
CA SER A 167 -12.30 14.45 -16.00
C SER A 167 -12.31 13.09 -15.30
N ASP A 168 -12.96 13.01 -14.13
CA ASP A 168 -13.12 11.77 -13.39
C ASP A 168 -13.90 10.69 -14.16
N ASP A 169 -14.77 11.11 -15.08
CA ASP A 169 -15.54 10.21 -15.96
C ASP A 169 -14.70 9.55 -17.06
N VAL A 170 -13.48 10.04 -17.30
CA VAL A 170 -12.58 9.44 -18.29
C VAL A 170 -11.88 8.23 -17.66
N LEU A 171 -12.03 7.07 -18.29
CA LEU A 171 -11.33 5.85 -17.89
C LEU A 171 -9.85 5.95 -18.24
N LEU A 172 -9.00 5.76 -17.23
CA LEU A 172 -7.56 5.63 -17.45
C LEU A 172 -7.25 4.29 -18.14
N PRO A 173 -6.14 4.19 -18.91
CA PRO A 173 -5.72 2.94 -19.52
C PRO A 173 -5.60 1.81 -18.48
N SER A 174 -6.21 0.67 -18.78
CA SER A 174 -6.18 -0.51 -17.93
C SER A 174 -4.74 -0.99 -17.71
N LYS A 175 -4.40 -1.33 -16.46
CA LYS A 175 -3.10 -1.98 -16.13
C LYS A 175 -3.02 -3.41 -16.66
N TYR A 176 -4.18 -4.04 -16.87
CA TYR A 176 -4.33 -5.43 -17.25
C TYR A 176 -5.23 -5.54 -18.49
N SER A 177 -4.89 -6.49 -19.37
CA SER A 177 -5.73 -6.91 -20.47
C SER A 177 -6.32 -8.29 -20.16
N PHE A 178 -7.64 -8.42 -20.21
CA PHE A 178 -8.33 -9.69 -20.02
C PHE A 178 -8.65 -10.33 -21.37
N GLN A 179 -8.50 -11.65 -21.45
CA GLN A 179 -8.95 -12.47 -22.57
C GLN A 179 -9.80 -13.60 -22.01
N PHE A 180 -11.06 -13.66 -22.42
CA PHE A 180 -11.94 -14.77 -22.07
C PHE A 180 -11.51 -15.99 -22.89
N GLN A 181 -11.38 -17.13 -22.24
CA GLN A 181 -11.10 -18.41 -22.90
C GLN A 181 -12.39 -19.23 -22.91
N ASP A 182 -12.71 -19.86 -24.05
CA ASP A 182 -13.86 -20.77 -24.15
C ASP A 182 -13.64 -21.99 -23.25
N GLU A 183 -14.69 -22.42 -22.52
CA GLU A 183 -14.66 -23.49 -21.51
C GLU A 183 -14.11 -24.83 -22.01
N THR A 184 -14.06 -25.04 -23.33
CA THR A 184 -13.68 -26.29 -23.97
C THR A 184 -12.17 -26.53 -24.06
N ASN A 185 -11.33 -25.56 -23.68
CA ASN A 185 -9.87 -25.63 -23.76
C ASN A 185 -9.17 -25.38 -22.42
N ILE A 186 -9.78 -25.75 -21.30
CA ILE A 186 -9.09 -25.77 -20.00
C ILE A 186 -8.27 -27.08 -19.90
N ASP A 187 -7.31 -27.24 -20.80
CA ASP A 187 -6.07 -28.01 -20.54
C ASP A 187 -5.07 -27.09 -19.81
N VAL A 188 -5.58 -26.17 -18.98
CA VAL A 188 -4.76 -25.61 -17.92
C VAL A 188 -4.56 -26.79 -16.99
N PRO A 189 -3.34 -27.32 -16.80
CA PRO A 189 -3.11 -28.07 -15.60
C PRO A 189 -3.48 -27.05 -14.53
N VAL A 190 -4.60 -27.26 -13.85
CA VAL A 190 -4.72 -26.86 -12.48
C VAL A 190 -3.49 -27.51 -11.89
N GLN A 191 -2.35 -26.79 -11.92
CA GLN A 191 -1.31 -26.95 -10.95
C GLN A 191 -2.14 -26.81 -9.72
N ALA A 192 -2.56 -27.95 -9.17
CA ALA A 192 -3.11 -28.05 -7.86
C ALA A 192 -2.06 -27.30 -7.07
N LEU A 193 -2.34 -26.02 -6.78
CA LEU A 193 -1.50 -25.14 -6.01
C LEU A 193 -1.28 -25.97 -4.77
N ASP A 194 -0.12 -26.60 -4.69
CA ASP A 194 0.08 -27.85 -3.99
C ASP A 194 -0.69 -27.78 -2.66
N MET A 195 -1.92 -28.33 -2.63
CA MET A 195 -2.96 -27.87 -1.68
C MET A 195 -2.57 -28.17 -0.23
N ASN A 196 -1.50 -28.94 -0.08
CA ASN A 196 -0.89 -29.40 1.16
C ASN A 196 0.61 -29.04 1.28
N GLY A 197 1.12 -28.02 0.59
CA GLY A 197 2.51 -27.56 0.80
C GLY A 197 3.59 -28.59 0.47
N ARG A 198 3.38 -29.48 -0.51
CA ARG A 198 4.33 -30.58 -0.82
C ARG A 198 5.63 -30.12 -1.51
N ASN A 199 5.80 -28.84 -1.78
CA ASN A 199 7.05 -28.26 -2.29
C ASN A 199 8.14 -28.05 -1.20
N GLY A 200 7.91 -28.48 0.04
CA GLY A 200 8.92 -28.43 1.11
C GLY A 200 9.32 -27.03 1.58
N LYS A 201 8.66 -25.98 1.08
CA LYS A 201 8.83 -24.60 1.54
C LYS A 201 7.80 -24.28 2.62
N PRO A 202 8.19 -23.56 3.69
CA PRO A 202 7.25 -23.14 4.71
C PRO A 202 6.19 -22.19 4.13
N PRO A 203 4.95 -22.19 4.66
CA PRO A 203 3.88 -21.31 4.24
C PRO A 203 4.27 -19.83 4.36
N SER A 204 3.71 -19.00 3.48
CA SER A 204 3.97 -17.55 3.43
C SER A 204 2.73 -16.78 3.00
N GLN A 205 2.79 -15.44 3.02
CA GLN A 205 1.70 -14.59 2.54
C GLN A 205 1.33 -14.81 1.07
N VAL A 206 2.27 -15.29 0.24
CA VAL A 206 2.01 -15.56 -1.20
C VAL A 206 1.58 -17.01 -1.43
N GLN A 207 1.85 -17.90 -0.46
CA GLN A 207 1.52 -19.31 -0.52
C GLN A 207 1.02 -19.74 0.87
N PRO A 208 -0.26 -19.45 1.20
CA PRO A 208 -0.82 -19.75 2.50
C PRO A 208 -1.02 -21.26 2.68
N PHE A 209 -1.14 -21.70 3.94
CA PHE A 209 -1.49 -23.07 4.27
C PHE A 209 -2.99 -23.19 4.59
N HIS A 210 -3.67 -24.13 3.95
CA HIS A 210 -5.08 -24.42 4.19
C HIS A 210 -5.25 -25.24 5.48
N ALA A 211 -5.15 -24.57 6.63
CA ALA A 211 -5.33 -25.20 7.93
C ALA A 211 -6.78 -25.61 8.19
N ARG A 212 -7.01 -26.85 8.60
CA ARG A 212 -8.34 -27.32 9.04
C ARG A 212 -8.70 -26.69 10.38
N VAL A 213 -9.89 -26.11 10.49
CA VAL A 213 -10.40 -25.62 11.77
C VAL A 213 -10.84 -26.81 12.63
N LEU A 214 -10.13 -27.06 13.73
CA LEU A 214 -10.42 -28.13 14.69
C LEU A 214 -11.53 -27.76 15.66
N SER A 215 -11.61 -26.49 16.06
CA SER A 215 -12.68 -25.99 16.93
C SER A 215 -12.92 -24.52 16.69
N ASN A 216 -14.17 -24.09 16.84
CA ASN A 216 -14.58 -22.69 16.82
C ASN A 216 -15.64 -22.47 17.91
N ARG A 217 -15.26 -21.86 19.04
CA ARG A 217 -16.13 -21.73 20.22
C ARG A 217 -16.25 -20.28 20.66
N ARG A 218 -17.48 -19.80 20.83
CA ARG A 218 -17.74 -18.50 21.47
C ARG A 218 -17.25 -18.53 22.92
N VAL A 219 -16.50 -17.50 23.32
CA VAL A 219 -16.00 -17.32 24.69
C VAL A 219 -16.73 -16.23 25.46
N THR A 220 -17.43 -15.33 24.77
CA THR A 220 -18.34 -14.37 25.41
C THR A 220 -19.68 -15.00 25.75
N ASP A 221 -20.36 -14.48 26.75
CA ASP A 221 -21.73 -14.86 27.09
C ASP A 221 -22.68 -14.65 25.89
N PRO A 222 -23.66 -15.55 25.61
CA PRO A 222 -24.58 -15.41 24.48
C PRO A 222 -25.34 -14.07 24.42
N SER A 223 -25.61 -13.46 25.58
CA SER A 223 -26.31 -12.17 25.70
C SER A 223 -25.41 -10.95 25.43
N HIS A 224 -24.09 -11.12 25.46
CA HIS A 224 -23.15 -10.04 25.17
C HIS A 224 -23.21 -9.65 23.69
N PHE A 225 -23.14 -8.36 23.38
CA PHE A 225 -23.28 -7.85 22.01
C PHE A 225 -22.10 -8.23 21.09
N GLN A 226 -20.89 -8.39 21.65
CA GLN A 226 -19.71 -8.87 20.91
C GLN A 226 -19.57 -10.39 20.99
N ASP A 227 -19.46 -11.05 19.83
CA ASP A 227 -19.11 -12.46 19.68
C ASP A 227 -17.58 -12.59 19.55
N VAL A 228 -16.91 -13.01 20.63
CA VAL A 228 -15.48 -13.32 20.62
C VAL A 228 -15.34 -14.83 20.57
N ARG A 229 -14.48 -15.34 19.67
CA ARG A 229 -14.31 -16.78 19.45
C ARG A 229 -12.89 -17.26 19.70
N LEU A 230 -12.78 -18.43 20.31
CA LEU A 230 -11.55 -19.21 20.39
C LEU A 230 -11.54 -20.25 19.27
N MET A 231 -10.58 -20.10 18.36
CA MET A 231 -10.41 -21.00 17.22
C MET A 231 -9.14 -21.84 17.39
N LYS A 232 -9.18 -23.10 16.95
CA LYS A 232 -8.01 -23.99 16.89
C LYS A 232 -7.85 -24.47 15.47
N PHE A 233 -6.61 -24.46 14.99
CA PHE A 233 -6.26 -24.84 13.63
C PHE A 233 -5.29 -26.03 13.65
N ASP A 234 -5.51 -26.97 12.75
CA ASP A 234 -4.60 -28.09 12.50
C ASP A 234 -3.49 -27.63 11.56
N ILE A 235 -2.27 -27.57 12.07
CA ILE A 235 -1.07 -27.21 11.30
C ILE A 235 -0.15 -28.42 11.04
N ALA A 236 -0.62 -29.65 11.32
CA ALA A 236 0.18 -30.84 11.09
C ALA A 236 0.56 -30.97 9.61
N GLY A 237 1.84 -31.27 9.34
CA GLY A 237 2.38 -31.39 7.98
C GLY A 237 2.62 -30.07 7.25
N SER A 238 2.34 -28.92 7.86
CA SER A 238 2.57 -27.60 7.25
C SER A 238 4.03 -27.13 7.31
N GLY A 239 4.82 -27.64 8.25
CA GLY A 239 6.15 -27.11 8.55
C GLY A 239 6.14 -25.72 9.22
N ILE A 240 4.98 -25.24 9.68
CA ILE A 240 4.88 -24.00 10.44
C ILE A 240 5.45 -24.20 11.84
N GLU A 241 6.41 -23.36 12.21
CA GLU A 241 6.90 -23.18 13.58
C GLU A 241 6.43 -21.83 14.10
N TYR A 242 6.02 -21.77 15.38
CA TYR A 242 5.60 -20.51 16.00
C TYR A 242 5.95 -20.50 17.49
N SER A 243 6.10 -19.30 18.04
CA SER A 243 6.33 -19.00 19.45
C SER A 243 5.16 -18.21 20.04
N ALA A 244 5.07 -18.20 21.37
CA ALA A 244 4.11 -17.35 22.07
C ALA A 244 4.38 -15.87 21.74
N GLY A 245 3.37 -15.18 21.20
CA GLY A 245 3.47 -13.79 20.74
C GLY A 245 3.53 -13.64 19.22
N ASP A 246 3.71 -14.73 18.48
CA ASP A 246 3.62 -14.69 17.01
C ASP A 246 2.19 -14.43 16.54
N VAL A 247 2.07 -13.87 15.33
CA VAL A 247 0.80 -13.48 14.72
C VAL A 247 0.46 -14.46 13.60
N VAL A 248 -0.79 -14.95 13.61
CA VAL A 248 -1.35 -15.72 12.49
C VAL A 248 -2.06 -14.78 11.53
N MET A 249 -1.75 -14.90 10.24
CA MET A 249 -2.49 -14.21 9.17
C MET A 249 -3.58 -15.13 8.65
N ILE A 250 -4.82 -14.64 8.62
CA ILE A 250 -5.99 -15.37 8.12
C ILE A 250 -6.48 -14.67 6.86
N GLU A 251 -6.61 -15.41 5.77
CA GLU A 251 -7.19 -14.90 4.52
C GLU A 251 -8.72 -15.07 4.55
N PRO A 252 -9.48 -13.97 4.66
CA PRO A 252 -10.94 -14.05 4.66
C PRO A 252 -11.47 -14.28 3.25
N ARG A 253 -12.73 -14.70 3.17
CA ARG A 253 -13.53 -14.67 1.94
C ARG A 253 -14.73 -13.77 2.17
N ASN A 254 -15.08 -12.99 1.16
CA ASN A 254 -16.32 -12.22 1.17
C ASN A 254 -17.53 -13.16 1.28
N SER A 255 -18.61 -12.69 1.90
CA SER A 255 -19.86 -13.45 1.95
C SER A 255 -20.45 -13.58 0.55
N LEU A 256 -21.18 -14.67 0.29
CA LEU A 256 -21.87 -14.89 -0.98
C LEU A 256 -22.84 -13.75 -1.30
N GLU A 257 -23.54 -13.25 -0.27
CA GLU A 257 -24.48 -12.13 -0.39
C GLU A 257 -23.77 -10.86 -0.87
N SER A 258 -22.63 -10.48 -0.26
CA SER A 258 -21.89 -9.29 -0.67
C SER A 258 -21.33 -9.43 -2.10
N VAL A 259 -20.89 -10.63 -2.49
CA VAL A 259 -20.42 -10.90 -3.87
C VAL A 259 -21.56 -10.76 -4.86
N GLN A 260 -22.71 -11.36 -4.58
CA GLN A 260 -23.90 -11.28 -5.45
C GLN A 260 -24.38 -9.84 -5.60
N GLN A 261 -24.45 -9.10 -4.49
CA GLN A 261 -24.84 -7.68 -4.52
C GLN A 261 -23.86 -6.85 -5.37
N PHE A 262 -22.54 -7.09 -5.21
CA PHE A 262 -21.52 -6.42 -6.01
C PHE A 262 -21.68 -6.71 -7.51
N CYS A 263 -21.86 -7.98 -7.89
CA CYS A 263 -22.09 -8.38 -9.28
C CYS A 263 -23.36 -7.75 -9.85
N GLN A 264 -24.45 -7.71 -9.08
CA GLN A 264 -25.71 -7.11 -9.52
C GLN A 264 -25.58 -5.60 -9.77
N LEU A 265 -24.93 -4.86 -8.85
CA LEU A 265 -24.75 -3.41 -8.97
C LEU A 265 -23.90 -3.04 -10.18
N LEU A 266 -22.86 -3.84 -10.46
CA LEU A 266 -21.95 -3.61 -11.59
C LEU A 266 -22.37 -4.34 -12.87
N ARG A 267 -23.49 -5.09 -12.85
CA ARG A 267 -24.00 -5.90 -13.97
C ARG A 267 -22.94 -6.86 -14.52
N LEU A 268 -22.25 -7.55 -13.61
CA LEU A 268 -21.27 -8.58 -13.93
C LEU A 268 -21.96 -9.95 -13.97
N ASP A 269 -21.57 -10.78 -14.94
CA ASP A 269 -21.97 -12.19 -15.06
C ASP A 269 -20.74 -13.06 -14.74
N PRO A 270 -20.57 -13.47 -13.46
CA PRO A 270 -19.38 -14.17 -12.97
C PRO A 270 -19.30 -15.64 -13.36
#